data_AF-A0A5E6NFL6-F1
#
_entry.id   AF-A0A5E6NFL6-F1
#
_cell.length_a   1.000
_cell.length_b   1.000
_cell.length_c   1.000
_cell.angle_alpha   90.00
_cell.angle_beta   90.00
_cell.angle_gamma   90.00
#
_symmetry.space_group_name_H-M   'P 1'
#
loop_
_entity.id
_entity.type
_entity.pdbx_description
1 polymer ?
#
loop_
_entity_poly.entity_id
_entity_poly.type
_entity_poly.pdbx_seq_one_letter_code
_entity_poly.pdbx_strand_id
1 'polypeptide(L)'
;MSVLGITQALTDNRYHLGFNDEEKVEFLSEMRQMLSSIQQITLGIGTGNKAMIIKAARYSGNRMARATSQSIKDKTPISFEKIGGPTHMMFETLAINAAEVDADDADDMKDLAELTGKLMRHCLACHEAFTVN
;
A
#
# COMPACT_ATOMS: atom_id res chain seq x y z
N MET A 1 46.09 12.48 19.50
CA MET A 1 45.11 13.28 18.74
C MET A 1 43.86 12.43 18.56
N SER A 2 42.85 12.62 19.40
CA SER A 2 41.61 11.84 19.35
C SER A 2 40.58 12.62 18.54
N VAL A 3 40.23 12.13 17.36
CA VAL A 3 39.12 12.67 16.57
C VAL A 3 37.84 12.15 17.21
N LEU A 4 37.22 12.97 18.06
CA LEU A 4 35.83 12.78 18.51
C LEU A 4 34.93 12.96 17.28
N GLY A 5 34.64 11.86 16.59
CA GLY A 5 33.61 11.81 15.57
C GLY A 5 32.26 12.02 16.23
N ILE A 6 31.68 13.20 16.05
CA ILE A 6 30.29 13.47 16.40
C ILE A 6 29.45 12.69 15.40
N THR A 7 29.01 11.48 15.78
CA THR A 7 27.89 10.81 15.11
C THR A 7 26.64 11.63 15.43
N GLN A 8 26.29 12.54 14.53
CA GLN A 8 25.00 13.23 14.58
C GLN A 8 23.93 12.16 14.36
N ALA A 9 23.15 11.87 15.40
CA ALA A 9 22.03 10.94 15.29
C ALA A 9 21.07 11.48 14.23
N LEU A 10 20.89 10.73 13.15
CA LEU A 10 19.89 11.07 12.14
C LEU A 10 18.51 10.92 12.78
N THR A 11 17.79 12.03 12.93
CA THR A 11 16.41 12.04 13.39
C THR A 11 15.50 11.62 12.25
N ASP A 12 14.60 10.67 12.51
CA ASP A 12 13.50 10.34 11.60
C ASP A 12 12.50 11.51 11.59
N ASN A 13 12.34 12.16 10.45
CA ASN A 13 11.50 13.35 10.32
C ASN A 13 10.04 13.01 9.92
N ARG A 14 9.70 11.71 9.85
CA ARG A 14 8.35 11.25 9.52
C ARG A 14 7.39 11.53 10.67
N TYR A 15 6.12 11.73 10.33
CA TYR A 15 5.05 11.87 11.31
C TYR A 15 4.80 10.52 12.00
N HIS A 16 4.99 10.48 13.33
CA HIS A 16 4.70 9.30 14.15
C HIS A 16 3.19 9.18 14.38
N LEU A 17 2.60 8.05 13.99
CA LEU A 17 1.16 7.79 14.12
C LEU A 17 0.70 7.53 15.56
N GLY A 18 1.63 7.32 16.49
CA GLY A 18 1.31 7.23 17.93
C GLY A 18 0.46 6.01 18.29
N PHE A 19 0.62 4.91 17.55
CA PHE A 19 -0.09 3.67 17.81
C PHE A 19 0.43 2.98 19.07
N ASN A 20 -0.47 2.35 19.84
CA ASN A 20 -0.08 1.40 20.87
C ASN A 20 0.40 0.09 20.22
N ASP A 21 0.86 -0.87 21.03
CA ASP A 21 1.43 -2.12 20.52
C ASP A 21 0.42 -2.95 19.71
N GLU A 22 -0.85 -2.98 20.12
CA GLU A 22 -1.91 -3.73 19.43
C GLU A 22 -2.24 -3.10 18.07
N GLU A 23 -2.45 -1.78 18.04
CA GLU A 23 -2.69 -0.99 16.83
C GLU A 23 -1.51 -1.09 15.85
N LYS A 24 -0.28 -1.05 16.36
CA LYS A 24 0.94 -1.23 15.56
C LYS A 24 0.96 -2.59 14.88
N VAL A 25 0.65 -3.66 15.62
CA VAL A 25 0.62 -5.02 15.07
C VAL A 25 -0.48 -5.18 14.02
N GLU A 26 -1.69 -4.66 14.29
CA GLU A 26 -2.80 -4.66 13.34
C GLU A 26 -2.40 -3.92 12.06
N PHE A 27 -1.98 -2.66 12.18
CA PHE A 27 -1.63 -1.81 11.05
C PHE A 27 -0.49 -2.41 10.20
N LEU A 28 0.59 -2.88 10.84
CA LEU A 28 1.70 -3.49 10.11
C LEU A 28 1.32 -4.83 9.46
N SER A 29 0.32 -5.54 10.00
CA SER A 29 -0.26 -6.71 9.34
C SER A 29 -1.00 -6.32 8.06
N GLU A 30 -1.79 -5.25 8.10
CA GLU A 30 -2.46 -4.70 6.91
C GLU A 30 -1.45 -4.24 5.86
N MET A 31 -0.39 -3.54 6.26
CA MET A 31 0.67 -3.10 5.33
C MET A 31 1.40 -4.28 4.67
N ARG A 32 1.71 -5.35 5.42
CA ARG A 32 2.28 -6.59 4.85
C ARG A 32 1.32 -7.24 3.85
N GLN A 33 0.03 -7.21 4.13
CA GLN A 33 -0.97 -7.73 3.22
C GLN A 33 -1.11 -6.88 1.95
N MET A 34 -1.02 -5.56 2.03
CA MET A 34 -0.97 -4.70 0.84
C MET A 34 0.25 -4.99 -0.03
N LEU A 35 1.42 -5.22 0.58
CA LEU A 35 2.62 -5.65 -0.14
C LEU A 35 2.41 -7.03 -0.81
N SER A 36 1.79 -7.97 -0.11
CA SER A 36 1.43 -9.27 -0.70
C SER A 36 0.48 -9.11 -1.88
N SER A 37 -0.47 -8.18 -1.83
CA SER A 37 -1.39 -7.93 -2.92
C SER A 37 -0.67 -7.37 -4.14
N ILE A 38 0.26 -6.42 -3.96
CA ILE A 38 1.13 -5.93 -5.06
C ILE A 38 1.92 -7.07 -5.69
N GLN A 39 2.54 -7.93 -4.88
CA GLN A 39 3.31 -9.06 -5.39
C GLN A 39 2.44 -9.99 -6.25
N GLN A 40 1.24 -10.33 -5.79
CA GLN A 40 0.32 -11.19 -6.53
C GLN A 40 -0.25 -10.53 -7.78
N ILE A 41 -0.51 -9.22 -7.75
CA ILE A 41 -0.94 -8.46 -8.92
C ILE A 41 0.16 -8.47 -9.98
N THR A 42 1.40 -8.13 -9.62
CA THR A 42 2.54 -8.15 -10.54
C THR A 42 2.78 -9.53 -11.14
N LEU A 43 2.71 -10.59 -10.33
CA LEU A 43 2.82 -11.97 -10.82
C LEU A 43 1.66 -12.33 -11.75
N GLY A 44 0.43 -11.94 -11.39
CA GLY A 44 -0.76 -12.17 -12.19
C GLY A 44 -0.66 -11.50 -13.55
N ILE A 45 -0.18 -10.26 -13.61
CA ILE A 45 0.09 -9.54 -14.87
C ILE A 45 1.11 -10.30 -15.71
N GLY A 46 2.26 -10.67 -15.13
CA GLY A 46 3.32 -11.37 -15.86
C GLY A 46 2.97 -12.80 -16.31
N THR A 47 1.88 -13.37 -15.79
CA THR A 47 1.42 -14.73 -16.12
C THR A 47 0.04 -14.76 -16.80
N GLY A 48 -0.56 -13.59 -17.09
CA GLY A 48 -1.93 -13.50 -17.64
C GLY A 48 -3.03 -13.99 -16.68
N ASN A 49 -2.74 -14.17 -15.38
CA ASN A 49 -3.68 -14.71 -14.41
C ASN A 49 -4.59 -13.62 -13.81
N LYS A 50 -5.66 -13.28 -14.55
CA LYS A 50 -6.67 -12.30 -14.13
C LYS A 50 -7.28 -12.59 -12.75
N ALA A 51 -7.58 -13.85 -12.46
CA ALA A 51 -8.20 -14.23 -11.19
C ALA A 51 -7.31 -13.94 -9.97
N MET A 52 -5.99 -14.12 -10.13
CA MET A 52 -5.00 -13.75 -9.10
C MET A 52 -4.99 -12.24 -8.86
N ILE A 53 -4.97 -11.44 -9.94
CA ILE A 53 -4.99 -9.97 -9.87
C ILE A 53 -6.24 -9.52 -9.11
N ILE A 54 -7.43 -9.96 -9.54
CA ILE A 54 -8.72 -9.56 -8.97
C ILE A 54 -8.79 -9.92 -7.48
N LYS A 55 -8.40 -11.14 -7.12
CA LYS A 55 -8.44 -11.60 -5.72
C LYS A 55 -7.54 -10.77 -4.82
N ALA A 56 -6.30 -10.53 -5.24
CA ALA A 56 -5.33 -9.74 -4.49
C ALA A 56 -5.80 -8.28 -4.35
N ALA A 57 -6.22 -7.68 -5.47
CA ALA A 57 -6.70 -6.31 -5.53
C ALA A 57 -7.93 -6.10 -4.63
N ARG A 58 -8.94 -6.98 -4.68
CA ARG A 58 -10.11 -6.90 -3.80
C ARG A 58 -9.78 -7.07 -2.31
N TYR A 59 -8.74 -7.82 -1.97
CA TYR A 59 -8.32 -7.96 -0.57
C TYR A 59 -7.90 -6.60 -0.01
N SER A 60 -6.97 -5.93 -0.70
CA SER A 60 -6.39 -4.66 -0.27
C SER A 60 -7.19 -3.43 -0.69
N GLY A 61 -8.27 -3.60 -1.44
CA GLY A 61 -9.23 -2.53 -1.74
C GLY A 61 -10.14 -2.21 -0.56
N ASN A 62 -11.39 -1.86 -0.85
CA ASN A 62 -12.34 -1.38 0.15
C ASN A 62 -12.67 -2.38 1.27
N ARG A 63 -12.41 -3.68 1.06
CA ARG A 63 -12.55 -4.70 2.10
C ARG A 63 -11.63 -4.42 3.29
N MET A 64 -10.35 -4.17 3.03
CA MET A 64 -9.37 -3.87 4.08
C MET A 64 -9.72 -2.54 4.76
N ALA A 65 -9.97 -1.48 4.00
CA ALA A 65 -10.33 -0.17 4.55
C ALA A 65 -11.51 -0.21 5.54
N ARG A 66 -12.51 -1.05 5.25
CA ARG A 66 -13.66 -1.25 6.16
C ARG A 66 -13.30 -2.07 7.40
N ALA A 67 -12.36 -2.99 7.29
CA ALA A 67 -11.94 -3.88 8.37
C ALA A 67 -11.00 -3.21 9.38
N THR A 68 -10.22 -2.20 8.96
CA THR A 68 -9.34 -1.42 9.84
C THR A 68 -10.13 -0.85 11.03
N SER A 69 -9.63 -1.05 12.24
CA SER A 69 -10.31 -0.64 13.48
C SER A 69 -10.53 0.87 13.57
N GLN A 70 -11.57 1.28 14.32
CA GLN A 70 -11.84 2.70 14.56
C GLN A 70 -10.70 3.36 15.37
N SER A 71 -10.05 2.61 16.27
CA SER A 71 -8.91 3.10 17.07
C SER A 71 -7.74 3.57 16.19
N ILE A 72 -7.42 2.83 15.12
CA ILE A 72 -6.41 3.23 14.15
C ILE A 72 -6.88 4.45 13.36
N LYS A 73 -8.13 4.43 12.85
CA LYS A 73 -8.71 5.52 12.05
C LYS A 73 -8.69 6.85 12.80
N ASP A 74 -9.04 6.85 14.08
CA ASP A 74 -9.09 8.05 14.91
C ASP A 74 -7.69 8.68 15.15
N LYS A 75 -6.62 7.88 15.01
CA LYS A 75 -5.22 8.33 15.18
C LYS A 75 -4.53 8.69 13.87
N THR A 76 -5.11 8.35 12.72
CA THR A 76 -4.55 8.75 11.43
C THR A 76 -4.91 10.20 11.11
N PRO A 77 -3.94 11.07 10.78
CA PRO A 77 -4.25 12.46 10.43
C PRO A 77 -4.90 12.55 9.05
N ILE A 78 -5.59 13.66 8.77
CA ILE A 78 -6.20 13.93 7.45
C ILE A 78 -5.19 13.79 6.30
N SER A 79 -3.92 14.16 6.52
CA SER A 79 -2.86 13.98 5.51
C SER A 79 -2.59 12.51 5.18
N PHE A 80 -2.74 11.60 6.16
CA PHE A 80 -2.65 10.16 5.97
C PHE A 80 -3.85 9.64 5.18
N GLU A 81 -5.07 10.04 5.55
CA GLU A 81 -6.31 9.62 4.89
C GLU A 81 -6.35 10.02 3.41
N LYS A 82 -5.80 11.19 3.08
CA LYS A 82 -5.63 11.69 1.70
C LYS A 82 -4.75 10.79 0.83
N ILE A 83 -3.97 9.89 1.43
CA ILE A 83 -3.17 8.89 0.72
C ILE A 83 -3.86 7.53 0.81
N GLY A 84 -4.17 7.07 2.03
CA GLY A 84 -4.67 5.73 2.32
C GLY A 84 -6.01 5.42 1.66
N GLY A 85 -7.00 6.32 1.78
CA GLY A 85 -8.31 6.15 1.15
C GLY A 85 -8.21 5.96 -0.37
N PRO A 86 -7.55 6.89 -1.09
CA PRO A 86 -7.27 6.73 -2.51
C PRO A 86 -6.49 5.45 -2.87
N THR A 87 -5.54 5.00 -2.05
CA THR A 87 -4.82 3.74 -2.31
C THR A 87 -5.76 2.54 -2.34
N HIS A 88 -6.69 2.43 -1.37
CA HIS A 88 -7.69 1.36 -1.38
C HIS A 88 -8.61 1.44 -2.61
N MET A 89 -8.96 2.64 -3.05
CA MET A 89 -9.74 2.82 -4.29
C MET A 89 -8.96 2.38 -5.53
N MET A 90 -7.65 2.63 -5.62
CA MET A 90 -6.82 2.19 -6.74
C MET A 90 -6.71 0.66 -6.80
N PHE A 91 -6.66 -0.02 -5.65
CA PHE A 91 -6.78 -1.48 -5.62
C PHE A 91 -8.14 -1.95 -6.15
N GLU A 92 -9.25 -1.27 -5.81
CA GLU A 92 -10.55 -1.61 -6.38
C GLU A 92 -10.59 -1.39 -7.91
N THR A 93 -10.01 -0.29 -8.40
CA THR A 93 -9.89 -0.02 -9.84
C THR A 93 -9.09 -1.12 -10.54
N LEU A 94 -7.99 -1.61 -9.94
CA LEU A 94 -7.25 -2.75 -10.49
C LEU A 94 -8.11 -4.00 -10.59
N ALA A 95 -8.96 -4.28 -9.59
CA ALA A 95 -9.86 -5.43 -9.64
C ALA A 95 -10.93 -5.29 -10.73
N ILE A 96 -11.46 -4.08 -10.93
CA ILE A 96 -12.45 -3.78 -11.98
C ILE A 96 -11.79 -3.91 -13.36
N ASN A 97 -10.68 -3.21 -13.60
CA ASN A 97 -9.99 -3.24 -14.88
C ASN A 97 -9.53 -4.67 -15.22
N ALA A 98 -8.99 -5.41 -14.25
CA ALA A 98 -8.58 -6.79 -14.45
C ALA A 98 -9.74 -7.75 -14.76
N ALA A 99 -10.99 -7.38 -14.51
CA ALA A 99 -12.14 -8.16 -14.96
C ALA A 99 -12.41 -7.96 -16.46
N GLU A 100 -12.20 -6.75 -16.96
CA GLU A 100 -12.54 -6.32 -18.32
C GLU A 100 -11.45 -6.62 -19.36
N VAL A 101 -10.17 -6.66 -18.98
CA VAL A 101 -9.06 -6.88 -19.91
C VAL A 101 -9.12 -8.22 -20.66
N ASP A 102 -8.65 -8.27 -21.89
CA ASP A 102 -8.25 -9.52 -22.55
C ASP A 102 -6.86 -9.94 -22.04
N ALA A 103 -6.72 -11.20 -21.61
CA ALA A 103 -5.44 -11.70 -21.11
C ALA A 103 -4.44 -12.02 -22.22
N ASP A 104 -4.93 -12.22 -23.45
CA ASP A 104 -4.10 -12.47 -24.62
C ASP A 104 -3.68 -11.16 -25.32
N ASP A 105 -4.22 -10.01 -24.89
CA ASP A 105 -3.81 -8.67 -25.34
C ASP A 105 -2.71 -8.11 -24.42
N ALA A 106 -1.54 -7.87 -25.01
CA ALA A 106 -0.37 -7.35 -24.30
C ALA A 106 -0.54 -5.88 -23.86
N ASP A 107 -1.30 -5.07 -24.58
CA ASP A 107 -1.52 -3.66 -24.23
C ASP A 107 -2.45 -3.56 -23.00
N ASP A 108 -3.46 -4.41 -22.91
CA ASP A 108 -4.34 -4.51 -21.74
C ASP A 108 -3.58 -4.88 -20.45
N MET A 109 -2.67 -5.86 -20.53
CA MET A 109 -1.83 -6.24 -19.38
C MET A 109 -0.83 -5.15 -19.01
N LYS A 110 -0.33 -4.40 -20.00
CA LYS A 110 0.56 -3.25 -19.78
C LYS A 110 -0.17 -2.12 -19.04
N ASP A 111 -1.45 -1.87 -19.35
CA ASP A 111 -2.26 -0.87 -18.64
C ASP A 111 -2.44 -1.22 -17.16
N LEU A 112 -2.63 -2.50 -16.83
CA LEU A 112 -2.66 -2.97 -15.44
C LEU A 112 -1.30 -2.78 -14.74
N ALA A 113 -0.20 -3.04 -15.44
CA ALA A 113 1.15 -2.80 -14.91
C ALA A 113 1.39 -1.31 -14.63
N GLU A 114 0.99 -0.44 -15.55
CA GLU A 114 1.10 1.01 -15.37
C GLU A 114 0.26 1.49 -14.18
N LEU A 115 -0.99 1.03 -14.07
CA LEU A 115 -1.85 1.37 -12.93
C LEU A 115 -1.27 0.86 -11.60
N THR A 116 -0.69 -0.34 -11.59
CA THR A 116 0.01 -0.90 -10.41
C THR A 116 1.20 -0.02 -10.00
N GLY A 117 2.00 0.43 -10.97
CA GLY A 117 3.10 1.37 -10.72
C GLY A 117 2.61 2.73 -10.19
N LYS A 118 1.49 3.25 -10.72
CA LYS A 118 0.85 4.47 -10.22
C LYS A 118 0.39 4.31 -8.77
N LEU A 119 -0.21 3.16 -8.43
CA LEU A 119 -0.63 2.83 -7.07
C LEU A 119 0.57 2.81 -6.12
N MET A 120 1.68 2.16 -6.50
CA MET A 120 2.88 2.07 -5.66
C MET A 120 3.48 3.42 -5.29
N ARG A 121 3.24 4.50 -6.06
CA ARG A 121 3.65 5.85 -5.66
C ARG A 121 2.98 6.32 -4.36
N HIS A 122 1.76 5.85 -4.07
CA HIS A 122 1.12 6.13 -2.78
C HIS A 122 1.83 5.41 -1.63
N CYS A 123 2.33 4.19 -1.85
CA CYS A 123 3.14 3.49 -0.86
C CYS A 123 4.41 4.28 -0.53
N LEU A 124 5.09 4.79 -1.57
CA LEU A 124 6.28 5.63 -1.41
C LEU A 124 5.96 6.91 -0.65
N ALA A 125 4.91 7.64 -1.05
CA ALA A 125 4.49 8.88 -0.40
C ALA A 125 4.11 8.67 1.07
N CYS A 126 3.41 7.57 1.39
CA CYS A 126 3.07 7.22 2.77
C CYS A 126 4.33 6.89 3.59
N HIS A 127 5.23 6.07 3.05
CA HIS A 127 6.45 5.66 3.75
C HIS A 127 7.48 6.79 3.92
N GLU A 128 7.43 7.81 3.05
CA GLU A 128 8.22 9.04 3.17
C GLU A 128 7.64 10.00 4.23
N ALA A 129 6.32 10.01 4.42
CA ALA A 129 5.65 10.96 5.30
C ALA A 129 5.36 10.42 6.72
N PHE A 130 5.14 9.12 6.88
CA PHE A 130 4.62 8.54 8.12
C PHE A 130 5.46 7.37 8.63
N THR A 131 5.47 7.23 9.96
CA THR A 131 6.02 6.06 10.66
C THR A 131 5.06 5.64 11.77
N VAL A 132 5.02 4.36 12.08
CA VAL A 132 4.05 3.83 13.07
C VAL A 132 4.43 4.31 14.47
N ASN A 133 5.72 4.25 14.78
CA ASN A 133 6.42 4.78 15.96
C ASN A 133 7.79 4.10 16.13
#